data_AF-A0A150GTM7-F1
#
_entry.id   AF-A0A150GTM7-F1
#
_cell.length_a   1.000
_cell.length_b   1.000
_cell.length_c   1.000
_cell.angle_alpha   90.00
_cell.angle_beta   90.00
_cell.angle_gamma   90.00
#
_symmetry.space_group_name_H-M   'P 1'
#
loop_
_entity.id
_entity.type
_entity.pdbx_description
1 polymer ?
#
loop_
_entity_poly.entity_id
_entity_poly.type
_entity_poly.pdbx_seq_one_letter_code
_entity_poly.pdbx_strand_id
1 'polypeptide(L)'
;MVLIQAEKTLMIEQKRSEFLPPGDQLDAGTIDRPTDACLLVAALLEELGRVSRSFLDGSNAASFLLEVGTRVHATLLNHMRQYVYNAAGEWVRAGALRWRNDVARYGEALRGWGLPALDARMAAAGSLVGLLLVEPQQLMPLVNGTLRLDHREAIQYVRLRQDFPVARVNGRSLQQLFGGEEALPGQGAQGQGQGLPRPPRGAAGPSGGR
;
A
#
# COMPACT_ATOMS: atom_id res chain seq x y z
N MET A 1 -18.86 8.31 19.68
CA MET A 1 -19.56 9.33 18.86
C MET A 1 -18.63 9.98 17.83
N VAL A 2 -17.50 10.57 18.23
CA VAL A 2 -16.58 11.29 17.31
C VAL A 2 -15.96 10.41 16.22
N LEU A 3 -15.52 9.19 16.54
CA LEU A 3 -14.98 8.27 15.53
C LEU A 3 -16.00 7.93 14.45
N ILE A 4 -17.25 7.66 14.87
CA ILE A 4 -18.35 7.35 13.94
C ILE A 4 -18.62 8.56 13.05
N GLN A 5 -18.53 9.78 13.60
CA GLN A 5 -18.69 10.99 12.80
C GLN A 5 -17.57 11.14 11.77
N ALA A 6 -16.32 10.94 12.16
CA ALA A 6 -15.19 10.97 11.23
C ALA A 6 -15.35 9.92 10.12
N GLU A 7 -15.70 8.68 10.47
CA GLU A 7 -15.97 7.61 9.51
C GLU A 7 -17.12 7.96 8.57
N LYS A 8 -18.23 8.48 9.09
CA LYS A 8 -19.37 8.91 8.26
C LYS A 8 -18.98 10.03 7.30
N THR A 9 -18.26 11.05 7.77
CA THR A 9 -17.78 12.13 6.92
C THR A 9 -16.92 11.59 5.79
N LEU A 10 -15.98 10.69 6.08
CA LEU A 10 -15.17 10.03 5.06
C LEU A 10 -16.03 9.24 4.06
N MET A 11 -16.96 8.43 4.54
CA MET A 11 -17.81 7.60 3.68
C MET A 11 -18.75 8.41 2.77
N ILE A 12 -19.17 9.60 3.21
CA ILE A 12 -20.13 10.44 2.46
C ILE A 12 -19.40 11.39 1.50
N GLU A 13 -18.33 12.04 1.98
CA GLU A 13 -17.69 13.14 1.26
C GLU A 13 -16.55 12.68 0.35
N GLN A 14 -15.87 11.58 0.68
CA GLN A 14 -14.68 11.14 -0.05
C GLN A 14 -15.03 10.35 -1.32
N LYS A 15 -14.71 10.92 -2.49
CA LYS A 15 -15.08 10.34 -3.79
C LYS A 15 -13.95 9.50 -4.37
N ARG A 16 -14.30 8.40 -5.04
CA ARG A 16 -13.31 7.54 -5.74
C ARG A 16 -12.54 8.28 -6.84
N SER A 17 -13.19 9.23 -7.53
CA SER A 17 -12.59 10.05 -8.58
C SER A 17 -11.47 10.96 -8.07
N GLU A 18 -11.37 11.19 -6.75
CA GLU A 18 -10.28 11.98 -6.16
C GLU A 18 -8.96 11.21 -6.12
N PHE A 19 -9.01 9.87 -6.13
CA PHE A 19 -7.84 9.00 -6.09
C PHE A 19 -7.59 8.26 -7.41
N LEU A 20 -8.63 8.14 -8.23
CA LEU A 20 -8.56 7.58 -9.57
C LEU A 20 -9.38 8.46 -10.53
N PRO A 21 -8.88 9.64 -10.91
CA PRO A 21 -9.58 10.51 -11.83
C PRO A 21 -9.68 9.88 -13.23
N PRO A 22 -10.79 10.11 -13.94
CA PRO A 22 -10.88 9.69 -15.34
C PRO A 22 -9.99 10.59 -16.21
N GLY A 23 -8.93 10.02 -16.78
CA GLY A 23 -7.96 10.75 -17.63
C GLY A 23 -7.10 11.76 -16.86
N ASP A 24 -6.55 12.75 -17.58
CA ASP A 24 -5.69 13.83 -17.03
C ASP A 24 -6.48 14.99 -16.40
N GLN A 25 -7.60 14.70 -15.75
CA GLN A 25 -8.57 15.74 -15.36
C GLN A 25 -8.23 16.53 -14.08
N LEU A 26 -7.18 16.16 -13.33
CA LEU A 26 -6.77 16.94 -12.16
C LEU A 26 -5.69 17.96 -12.52
N ASP A 27 -6.00 19.23 -12.29
CA ASP A 27 -5.02 20.31 -12.32
C ASP A 27 -4.04 20.20 -11.15
N ALA A 28 -2.82 20.71 -11.34
CA ALA A 28 -1.75 20.64 -10.34
C ALA A 28 -2.16 21.25 -8.99
N GLY A 29 -2.94 22.33 -9.00
CA GLY A 29 -3.43 22.98 -7.77
C GLY A 29 -4.36 22.09 -6.94
N THR A 30 -5.16 21.24 -7.57
CA THR A 30 -6.01 20.27 -6.87
C THR A 30 -5.22 19.06 -6.36
N ILE A 31 -4.14 18.67 -7.05
CA ILE A 31 -3.27 17.57 -6.62
C ILE A 31 -2.51 17.93 -5.34
N ASP A 32 -2.05 19.17 -5.22
CA ASP A 32 -1.21 19.62 -4.11
C ASP A 32 -1.98 19.94 -2.82
N ARG A 33 -3.32 19.89 -2.85
CA ARG A 33 -4.15 20.12 -1.67
C ARG A 33 -4.76 18.82 -1.10
N PRO A 34 -5.00 18.76 0.22
CA PRO A 34 -5.82 17.72 0.82
C PRO A 34 -7.23 17.68 0.21
N THR A 35 -7.92 16.57 0.42
CA THR A 35 -9.32 16.38 0.07
C THR A 35 -10.22 17.14 1.02
N ASP A 36 -11.42 17.52 0.56
CA ASP A 36 -12.35 18.28 1.40
C ASP A 36 -12.84 17.41 2.58
N ALA A 37 -13.02 16.11 2.35
CA ALA A 37 -13.30 15.13 3.40
C ALA A 37 -12.20 15.09 4.47
N CYS A 38 -10.92 15.15 4.05
CA CYS A 38 -9.80 15.26 4.97
C CYS A 38 -9.84 16.54 5.80
N LEU A 39 -10.10 17.69 5.18
CA LEU A 39 -10.19 18.97 5.88
C LEU A 39 -11.29 18.95 6.96
N LEU A 40 -12.45 18.37 6.65
CA LEU A 40 -13.56 18.23 7.61
C LEU A 40 -13.19 17.34 8.81
N VAL A 41 -12.56 16.18 8.54
CA VAL A 41 -12.13 15.27 9.60
C VAL A 41 -10.99 15.87 10.42
N ALA A 42 -10.03 16.55 9.79
CA ALA A 42 -8.94 17.21 10.49
C ALA A 42 -9.44 18.31 11.43
N ALA A 43 -10.39 19.14 10.99
CA ALA A 43 -11.04 20.13 11.84
C ALA A 43 -11.76 19.50 13.04
N LEU A 44 -12.44 18.36 12.83
CA LEU A 44 -13.06 17.60 13.91
C LEU A 44 -12.04 17.08 14.93
N LEU A 45 -10.87 16.62 14.48
CA LEU A 45 -9.80 16.14 15.36
C LEU A 45 -9.13 17.27 16.16
N GLU A 46 -8.95 18.43 15.53
CA GLU A 46 -8.42 19.63 16.21
C GLU A 46 -9.37 20.09 17.32
N GLU A 47 -10.66 20.18 17.00
CA GLU A 47 -11.68 20.58 17.97
C GLU A 47 -11.83 19.56 19.10
N LEU A 48 -11.78 18.25 18.79
CA LEU A 48 -11.74 17.21 19.81
C LEU A 48 -10.55 17.41 20.74
N GLY A 49 -9.34 17.60 20.20
CA GLY A 49 -8.13 17.82 20.98
C GLY A 49 -8.25 19.04 21.90
N ARG A 50 -8.81 20.13 21.38
CA ARG A 50 -9.07 21.37 22.13
C ARG A 50 -10.05 21.13 23.28
N VAL A 51 -11.22 20.57 22.99
CA VAL A 51 -12.27 20.29 23.99
C VAL A 51 -11.77 19.32 25.05
N SER A 52 -11.11 18.23 24.65
CA SER A 52 -10.58 17.25 25.61
C SER A 52 -9.64 17.90 26.63
N ARG A 53 -8.77 18.82 26.21
CA ARG A 53 -7.88 19.55 27.13
C ARG A 53 -8.57 20.58 28.01
N SER A 54 -9.78 21.01 27.66
CA SER A 54 -10.58 21.91 28.51
C SER A 54 -11.33 21.16 29.62
N PHE A 55 -11.51 19.84 29.50
CA PHE A 55 -12.34 19.06 30.41
C PHE A 55 -11.63 17.84 31.04
N LEU A 56 -10.43 17.50 30.57
CA LEU A 56 -9.61 16.41 31.08
C LEU A 56 -8.23 16.94 31.47
N ASP A 57 -7.72 16.47 32.60
CA ASP A 57 -6.42 16.90 33.12
C ASP A 57 -5.32 15.88 32.87
N GLY A 58 -4.11 16.37 32.63
CA GLY A 58 -2.86 15.60 32.67
C GLY A 58 -2.92 14.25 31.97
N SER A 59 -2.71 13.18 32.74
CA SER A 59 -2.67 11.80 32.24
C SER A 59 -4.01 11.32 31.69
N ASN A 60 -5.15 11.79 32.22
CA ASN A 60 -6.46 11.38 31.74
C ASN A 60 -6.71 11.89 30.31
N ALA A 61 -6.33 13.15 30.04
CA ALA A 61 -6.38 13.71 28.70
C ALA A 61 -5.45 12.94 27.74
N ALA A 62 -4.23 12.66 28.17
CA ALA A 62 -3.24 11.95 27.37
C ALA A 62 -3.70 10.52 27.02
N SER A 63 -4.17 9.75 28.00
CA SER A 63 -4.69 8.40 27.78
C SER A 63 -5.92 8.38 26.88
N PHE A 64 -6.86 9.31 27.09
CA PHE A 64 -8.05 9.44 26.25
C PHE A 64 -7.68 9.76 24.79
N LEU A 65 -6.86 10.79 24.58
CA LEU A 65 -6.45 11.21 23.25
C LEU A 65 -5.59 10.16 22.54
N LEU A 66 -4.76 9.41 23.28
CA LEU A 66 -3.98 8.32 22.71
C LEU A 66 -4.88 7.18 22.22
N GLU A 67 -5.88 6.79 23.01
CA GLU A 67 -6.83 5.74 22.63
C GLU A 67 -7.66 6.17 21.41
N VAL A 68 -8.20 7.39 21.43
CA VAL A 68 -8.97 7.93 20.31
C VAL A 68 -8.09 8.06 19.06
N GLY A 69 -6.90 8.63 19.18
CA GLY A 69 -5.97 8.82 18.07
C GLY A 69 -5.52 7.50 17.44
N THR A 70 -5.29 6.47 18.26
CA THR A 70 -4.95 5.13 17.78
C THR A 70 -6.08 4.53 16.95
N ARG A 71 -7.32 4.68 17.40
CA ARG A 71 -8.49 4.20 16.66
C ARG A 71 -8.77 5.02 15.40
N VAL A 72 -8.64 6.34 15.46
CA VAL A 72 -8.78 7.23 14.28
C VAL A 72 -7.75 6.86 13.22
N HIS A 73 -6.48 6.68 13.60
CA HIS A 73 -5.44 6.22 12.68
C HIS A 73 -5.84 4.92 11.97
N ALA A 74 -6.35 3.92 12.71
CA ALA A 74 -6.82 2.68 12.12
C ALA A 74 -8.02 2.89 11.17
N THR A 75 -8.99 3.73 11.55
CA THR A 75 -10.13 4.10 10.69
C THR A 75 -9.67 4.77 9.39
N LEU A 76 -8.72 5.71 9.46
CA LEU A 76 -8.16 6.39 8.29
C LEU A 76 -7.50 5.41 7.32
N LEU A 77 -6.62 4.53 7.82
CA LEU A 77 -6.00 3.49 6.99
C LEU A 77 -7.02 2.52 6.40
N ASN A 78 -8.01 2.10 7.19
CA ASN A 78 -9.08 1.21 6.72
C ASN A 78 -9.91 1.85 5.61
N HIS A 79 -10.27 3.12 5.76
CA HIS A 79 -11.01 3.88 4.76
C HIS A 79 -10.23 3.97 3.45
N MET A 80 -8.94 4.31 3.52
CA MET A 80 -8.14 4.49 2.31
C MET A 80 -7.79 3.20 1.57
N ARG A 81 -7.81 2.05 2.26
CA ARG A 81 -7.68 0.73 1.63
C ARG A 81 -8.90 0.34 0.78
N GLN A 82 -9.98 1.14 0.77
CA GLN A 82 -11.16 0.91 -0.07
C GLN A 82 -11.01 1.49 -1.49
N TYR A 83 -9.95 2.27 -1.72
CA TYR A 83 -9.73 2.97 -2.99
C TYR A 83 -8.62 2.31 -3.81
N VAL A 84 -8.72 2.51 -5.12
CA VAL A 84 -7.65 2.25 -6.07
C VAL A 84 -7.03 3.59 -6.45
N TYR A 85 -5.71 3.63 -6.58
CA TYR A 85 -4.95 4.84 -6.84
C TYR A 85 -4.30 4.75 -8.20
N ASN A 86 -4.26 5.87 -8.92
CA ASN A 86 -3.44 5.96 -10.11
C ASN A 86 -1.99 5.61 -9.80
N ALA A 87 -1.39 4.80 -10.67
CA ALA A 87 -0.06 4.28 -10.47
C ALA A 87 0.97 5.01 -11.36
N ALA A 88 2.22 4.78 -11.00
CA ALA A 88 3.40 5.28 -11.68
C ALA A 88 3.48 4.84 -13.17
N GLY A 89 3.82 5.77 -14.08
CA GLY A 89 3.82 5.56 -15.53
C GLY A 89 3.64 6.85 -16.33
N GLU A 90 2.92 6.80 -17.46
CA GLU A 90 2.66 7.94 -18.36
C GLU A 90 1.71 9.01 -17.77
N TRP A 91 1.06 8.71 -16.63
CA TRP A 91 0.06 9.56 -15.98
C TRP A 91 0.60 10.16 -14.67
N VAL A 92 0.18 11.38 -14.32
CA VAL A 92 0.52 12.02 -13.05
C VAL A 92 -0.07 11.21 -11.88
N ARG A 93 0.70 10.99 -10.81
CA ARG A 93 0.29 10.26 -9.58
C ARG A 93 -0.69 11.06 -8.70
N ALA A 94 -1.64 11.76 -9.33
CA ALA A 94 -2.57 12.70 -8.71
C ALA A 94 -3.25 12.16 -7.45
N GLY A 95 -3.83 10.97 -7.50
CA GLY A 95 -4.55 10.39 -6.37
C GLY A 95 -3.66 9.98 -5.22
N ALA A 96 -2.55 9.30 -5.50
CA ALA A 96 -1.59 8.91 -4.46
C ALA A 96 -0.94 10.14 -3.80
N LEU A 97 -0.71 11.22 -4.55
CA LEU A 97 -0.21 12.50 -4.03
C LEU A 97 -1.25 13.18 -3.13
N ARG A 98 -2.53 13.20 -3.53
CA ARG A 98 -3.61 13.70 -2.66
C ARG A 98 -3.72 12.92 -1.37
N TRP A 99 -3.62 11.58 -1.42
CA TRP A 99 -3.62 10.79 -0.19
C TRP A 99 -2.41 11.10 0.71
N ARG A 100 -1.22 11.33 0.13
CA ARG A 100 -0.06 11.79 0.91
C ARG A 100 -0.34 13.12 1.61
N ASN A 101 -1.01 14.05 0.92
CA ASN A 101 -1.38 15.35 1.49
C ASN A 101 -2.43 15.21 2.61
N ASP A 102 -3.40 14.30 2.45
CA ASP A 102 -4.37 13.96 3.50
C ASP A 102 -3.68 13.40 4.76
N VAL A 103 -2.76 12.44 4.59
CA VAL A 103 -1.97 11.89 5.70
C VAL A 103 -1.16 12.97 6.41
N ALA A 104 -0.55 13.89 5.66
CA ALA A 104 0.19 15.02 6.23
C ALA A 104 -0.73 15.93 7.05
N ARG A 105 -1.93 16.26 6.54
CA ARG A 105 -2.91 17.10 7.21
C ARG A 105 -3.47 16.45 8.48
N TYR A 106 -3.78 15.15 8.45
CA TYR A 106 -4.15 14.40 9.65
C TYR A 106 -3.01 14.37 10.68
N GLY A 107 -1.77 14.20 10.21
CA GLY A 107 -0.58 14.24 11.05
C GLY A 107 -0.44 15.58 11.76
N GLU A 108 -0.69 16.69 11.08
CA GLU A 108 -0.70 18.02 11.68
C GLU A 108 -1.80 18.17 12.75
N ALA A 109 -3.03 17.76 12.45
CA ALA A 109 -4.14 17.82 13.40
C ALA A 109 -3.85 17.03 14.68
N LEU A 110 -3.29 15.82 14.55
CA LEU A 110 -2.93 14.95 15.67
C LEU A 110 -1.68 15.42 16.42
N ARG A 111 -0.72 16.07 15.73
CA ARG A 111 0.48 16.64 16.35
C ARG A 111 0.11 17.70 17.40
N GLY A 112 -0.96 18.46 17.15
CA GLY A 112 -1.54 19.39 18.12
C GLY A 112 -2.02 18.74 19.43
N TRP A 113 -2.00 17.40 19.54
CA TRP A 113 -2.32 16.68 20.78
C TRP A 113 -1.08 16.42 21.65
N GLY A 114 0.13 16.64 21.14
CA GLY A 114 1.37 16.50 21.91
C GLY A 114 1.70 15.05 22.31
N LEU A 115 1.33 14.08 21.48
CA LEU A 115 1.51 12.65 21.75
C LEU A 115 2.50 12.04 20.73
N PRO A 116 3.79 11.82 21.11
CA PRO A 116 4.81 11.29 20.19
C PRO A 116 4.45 9.95 19.56
N ALA A 117 3.67 9.12 20.28
CA ALA A 117 3.20 7.84 19.77
C ALA A 117 2.19 7.98 18.61
N LEU A 118 1.48 9.10 18.51
CA LEU A 118 0.61 9.39 17.36
C LEU A 118 1.41 9.97 16.20
N ASP A 119 2.40 10.82 16.48
CA ASP A 119 3.31 11.35 15.47
C ASP A 119 4.04 10.22 14.72
N ALA A 120 4.58 9.25 15.47
CA ALA A 120 5.25 8.08 14.90
C ALA A 120 4.31 7.23 14.03
N ARG A 121 3.04 7.08 14.43
CA ARG A 121 2.04 6.36 13.64
C ARG A 121 1.72 7.08 12.34
N MET A 122 1.52 8.39 12.38
CA MET A 122 1.24 9.17 11.17
C MET A 122 2.45 9.24 10.22
N ALA A 123 3.67 9.28 10.76
CA ALA A 123 4.89 9.16 9.96
C ALA A 123 5.01 7.79 9.26
N ALA A 124 4.67 6.70 9.96
CA ALA A 124 4.61 5.36 9.39
C ALA A 124 3.53 5.26 8.30
N ALA A 125 2.34 5.83 8.53
CA ALA A 125 1.29 5.93 7.53
C ALA A 125 1.77 6.67 6.26
N GLY A 126 2.49 7.79 6.42
CA GLY A 126 3.08 8.54 5.30
C GLY A 126 4.08 7.70 4.50
N SER A 127 4.86 6.88 5.18
CA SER A 127 5.82 5.97 4.54
C SER A 127 5.11 4.86 3.73
N LEU A 128 3.98 4.35 4.21
CA LEU A 128 3.14 3.40 3.48
C LEU A 128 2.57 3.99 2.19
N VAL A 129 2.21 5.28 2.16
CA VAL A 129 1.79 5.96 0.92
C VAL A 129 2.88 5.93 -0.16
N GLY A 130 4.15 5.86 0.24
CA GLY A 130 5.29 5.68 -0.66
C GLY A 130 5.14 4.48 -1.61
N LEU A 131 4.47 3.40 -1.18
CA LEU A 131 4.21 2.22 -2.02
C LEU A 131 3.30 2.52 -3.22
N LEU A 132 2.47 3.54 -3.14
CA LEU A 132 1.60 4.00 -4.22
C LEU A 132 2.32 4.98 -5.16
N LEU A 133 3.41 5.58 -4.66
CA LEU A 133 4.10 6.68 -5.31
C LEU A 133 5.34 6.28 -6.09
N VAL A 134 5.78 5.02 -6.09
CA VAL A 134 7.01 4.61 -6.79
C VAL A 134 6.72 3.77 -8.04
N GLU A 135 7.67 3.69 -8.97
CA GLU A 135 7.61 2.74 -10.08
C GLU A 135 7.63 1.29 -9.59
N PRO A 136 7.03 0.33 -10.31
CA PRO A 136 7.02 -1.08 -9.91
C PRO A 136 8.41 -1.64 -9.56
N GLN A 137 9.46 -1.24 -10.27
CA GLN A 137 10.84 -1.70 -10.07
C GLN A 137 11.40 -1.26 -8.72
N GLN A 138 10.88 -0.18 -8.14
CA GLN A 138 11.33 0.39 -6.87
C GLN A 138 10.58 -0.18 -5.66
N LEU A 139 9.49 -0.93 -5.86
CA LEU A 139 8.68 -1.47 -4.76
C LEU A 139 9.47 -2.44 -3.87
N MET A 140 10.21 -3.39 -4.47
CA MET A 140 10.98 -4.38 -3.71
C MET A 140 12.10 -3.73 -2.87
N PRO A 141 12.96 -2.86 -3.44
CA PRO A 141 13.94 -2.10 -2.66
C PRO A 141 13.30 -1.26 -1.55
N LEU A 142 12.17 -0.61 -1.83
CA LEU A 142 11.46 0.22 -0.86
C LEU A 142 10.93 -0.61 0.33
N VAL A 143 10.26 -1.74 0.04
CA VAL A 143 9.69 -2.64 1.04
C VAL A 143 10.78 -3.27 1.90
N ASN A 144 11.83 -3.83 1.30
CA ASN A 144 12.88 -4.54 2.02
C ASN A 144 13.88 -3.61 2.72
N GLY A 145 14.14 -2.44 2.15
CA GLY A 145 15.17 -1.51 2.61
C GLY A 145 14.61 -0.46 3.57
N THR A 146 13.86 0.50 3.03
CA THR A 146 13.40 1.69 3.76
C THR A 146 12.28 1.37 4.72
N LEU A 147 11.27 0.61 4.27
CA LEU A 147 10.08 0.33 5.08
C LEU A 147 10.27 -0.87 6.01
N ARG A 148 11.12 -1.82 5.62
CA ARG A 148 11.37 -3.09 6.33
C ARG A 148 10.06 -3.82 6.69
N LEU A 149 9.12 -3.84 5.76
CA LEU A 149 7.81 -4.46 5.95
C LEU A 149 7.80 -5.92 5.49
N ASP A 150 6.99 -6.74 6.15
CA ASP A 150 6.69 -8.08 5.67
C ASP A 150 5.95 -8.01 4.32
N HIS A 151 6.23 -8.96 3.42
CA HIS A 151 5.61 -8.96 2.09
C HIS A 151 4.09 -9.13 2.13
N ARG A 152 3.56 -9.88 3.12
CA ARG A 152 2.12 -10.03 3.33
C ARG A 152 1.45 -8.76 3.83
N GLU A 153 2.20 -7.88 4.49
CA GLU A 153 1.72 -6.55 4.86
C GLU A 153 1.81 -5.60 3.66
N ALA A 154 2.95 -5.60 2.97
CA ALA A 154 3.18 -4.76 1.78
C ALA A 154 2.13 -5.00 0.70
N ILE A 155 1.76 -6.26 0.43
CA ILE A 155 0.77 -6.59 -0.61
C ILE A 155 -0.61 -5.99 -0.35
N GLN A 156 -0.97 -5.71 0.91
CA GLN A 156 -2.25 -5.06 1.25
C GLN A 156 -2.35 -3.62 0.72
N TYR A 157 -1.20 -2.95 0.54
CA TYR A 157 -1.08 -1.60 0.00
C TYR A 157 -0.71 -1.61 -1.48
N VAL A 158 0.19 -2.50 -1.90
CA VAL A 158 0.59 -2.63 -3.32
C VAL A 158 -0.60 -2.97 -4.20
N ARG A 159 -1.56 -3.77 -3.72
CA ARG A 159 -2.80 -4.09 -4.44
C ARG A 159 -3.73 -2.90 -4.70
N LEU A 160 -3.53 -1.77 -4.01
CA LEU A 160 -4.35 -0.57 -4.18
C LEU A 160 -3.92 0.22 -5.43
N ARG A 161 -2.80 -0.14 -6.07
CA ARG A 161 -2.33 0.54 -7.28
C ARG A 161 -3.17 0.10 -8.49
N GLN A 162 -3.50 1.04 -9.36
CA GLN A 162 -4.21 0.78 -10.62
C GLN A 162 -3.44 -0.19 -11.54
N ASP A 163 -2.11 -0.11 -11.55
CA ASP A 163 -1.25 -0.97 -12.37
C ASP A 163 -1.05 -2.36 -11.76
N PHE A 164 -1.54 -2.65 -10.56
CA PHE A 164 -1.32 -3.91 -9.86
C PHE A 164 -1.54 -5.19 -10.70
N PRO A 165 -2.64 -5.35 -11.47
CA PRO A 165 -2.86 -6.57 -12.27
C PRO A 165 -1.89 -6.72 -13.45
N VAL A 166 -1.37 -5.61 -13.98
CA VAL A 166 -0.62 -5.59 -15.25
C VAL A 166 0.88 -5.34 -15.07
N ALA A 167 1.29 -4.68 -13.99
CA ALA A 167 2.68 -4.37 -13.69
C ALA A 167 3.52 -5.64 -13.57
N ARG A 168 4.71 -5.61 -14.17
CA ARG A 168 5.69 -6.70 -14.15
C ARG A 168 7.07 -6.15 -13.79
N VAL A 169 7.80 -6.87 -12.94
CA VAL A 169 9.20 -6.60 -12.62
C VAL A 169 9.98 -7.87 -12.91
N ASN A 170 10.94 -7.80 -13.84
CA ASN A 170 11.73 -8.97 -14.28
C ASN A 170 10.86 -10.17 -14.67
N GLY A 171 9.77 -9.93 -15.39
CA GLY A 171 8.83 -10.98 -15.84
C GLY A 171 7.84 -11.50 -14.79
N ARG A 172 7.95 -11.08 -13.53
CA ARG A 172 7.04 -11.49 -12.42
C ARG A 172 5.98 -10.42 -12.16
N SER A 173 4.75 -10.83 -11.88
CA SER A 173 3.68 -9.92 -11.45
C SER A 173 3.90 -9.44 -10.01
N LEU A 174 3.29 -8.30 -9.64
CA LEU A 174 3.35 -7.81 -8.26
C LEU A 174 2.75 -8.82 -7.26
N GLN A 175 1.71 -9.57 -7.67
CA GLN A 175 1.18 -10.68 -6.89
C GLN A 175 2.24 -11.77 -6.64
N GLN A 176 3.03 -12.14 -7.63
CA GLN A 176 4.09 -13.15 -7.49
C GLN A 176 5.29 -12.66 -6.67
N LEU A 177 5.52 -11.35 -6.62
CA LEU A 177 6.63 -10.76 -5.87
C LEU A 177 6.32 -10.66 -4.37
N PHE A 178 5.09 -10.30 -4.02
CA PHE A 178 4.70 -9.99 -2.64
C PHE A 178 3.69 -11.00 -2.04
N GLY A 179 3.10 -11.88 -2.85
CA GLY A 179 2.09 -12.86 -2.40
C GLY A 179 2.64 -14.02 -1.55
N GLY A 180 3.96 -14.09 -1.37
CA GLY A 180 4.64 -15.24 -0.79
C GLY A 180 4.66 -16.43 -1.75
N GLU A 181 5.72 -17.24 -1.70
CA GLU A 181 5.70 -18.56 -2.32
C GLU A 181 4.62 -19.40 -1.61
N GLU A 182 3.45 -19.57 -2.23
CA GLU A 182 2.95 -20.94 -2.28
C GLU A 182 3.99 -21.69 -3.10
N ALA A 183 4.88 -22.41 -2.42
CA ALA A 183 5.66 -23.45 -3.04
C ALA A 183 4.67 -24.35 -3.77
N LEU A 184 4.65 -24.26 -5.10
CA LEU A 184 4.02 -25.26 -5.95
C LEU A 184 4.55 -26.63 -5.45
N PRO A 185 3.69 -27.53 -4.95
CA PRO A 185 4.14 -28.88 -4.68
C PRO A 185 4.42 -29.52 -6.04
N GLY A 186 5.71 -29.68 -6.35
CA GLY A 186 6.15 -30.46 -7.50
C GLY A 186 6.75 -29.63 -8.64
N GLN A 187 7.99 -29.17 -8.44
CA GLN A 187 9.00 -29.19 -9.49
C GLN A 187 10.39 -29.18 -8.84
N GLY A 188 10.65 -30.23 -8.06
CA GLY A 188 11.98 -30.63 -7.65
C GLY A 188 12.45 -31.81 -8.50
N ALA A 189 13.69 -31.71 -8.99
CA ALA A 189 14.51 -32.76 -9.59
C ALA A 189 14.23 -33.17 -11.06
N GLN A 190 14.77 -32.39 -12.00
CA GLN A 190 15.45 -32.99 -13.15
C GLN A 190 16.95 -32.70 -13.04
N GLY A 191 17.64 -33.63 -12.38
CA GLY A 191 19.09 -33.67 -12.29
C GLY A 191 19.57 -35.11 -12.50
N GLN A 192 20.15 -35.34 -13.67
CA GLN A 192 21.20 -36.33 -13.96
C GLN A 192 20.80 -37.83 -13.99
N GLY A 193 20.22 -38.24 -15.13
CA GLY A 193 20.34 -39.61 -15.62
C GLY A 193 21.56 -39.73 -16.52
N GLN A 194 22.56 -40.50 -16.08
CA GLN A 194 23.81 -40.76 -16.77
C GLN A 194 23.60 -41.34 -18.19
N GLY A 195 24.36 -40.81 -19.14
CA GLY A 195 24.40 -41.31 -20.52
C GLY A 195 25.06 -42.67 -20.63
N LEU A 196 24.37 -43.62 -21.25
CA LEU A 196 24.95 -44.83 -21.84
C LEU A 196 25.31 -44.54 -23.30
N PRO A 197 26.50 -44.92 -23.79
CA PRO A 197 26.89 -44.66 -25.17
C PRO A 197 26.17 -45.60 -26.13
N ARG A 198 25.67 -45.04 -27.24
CA ARG A 198 25.17 -45.79 -28.40
C ARG A 198 26.33 -46.52 -29.11
N PRO A 199 26.14 -47.77 -29.56
CA PRO A 199 27.05 -48.38 -30.52
C PRO A 199 26.73 -47.91 -31.96
N PRO A 200 27.72 -47.98 -32.88
CA PRO A 200 27.60 -47.41 -34.22
C PRO A 200 26.80 -48.30 -35.18
N ARG A 201 26.19 -47.65 -36.18
CA ARG A 201 25.48 -48.28 -37.31
C ARG A 201 26.44 -48.57 -38.46
N GLY A 202 26.35 -49.77 -39.00
CA GLY A 202 26.84 -50.19 -40.32
C GLY A 202 27.50 -51.57 -40.25
N ALA A 203 27.40 -52.48 -41.21
CA ALA A 203 26.60 -52.67 -42.40
C ALA A 203 26.84 -54.13 -42.86
N ALA A 204 25.98 -54.63 -43.78
CA ALA A 204 26.14 -55.82 -44.62
C ALA A 204 25.82 -57.23 -44.02
N GLY A 205 24.91 -57.94 -44.71
CA GLY A 205 24.67 -59.39 -44.58
C GLY A 205 25.76 -60.23 -45.26
N PRO A 206 25.51 -61.45 -45.81
CA PRO A 206 24.25 -62.19 -45.95
C PRO A 206 24.33 -63.69 -45.54
N SER A 207 23.25 -64.43 -45.84
CA SER A 207 23.19 -65.86 -46.19
C SER A 207 23.04 -66.94 -45.10
N GLY A 208 22.19 -67.93 -45.42
CA GLY A 208 22.32 -69.31 -44.94
C GLY A 208 21.04 -69.92 -44.36
N GLY A 209 20.48 -70.94 -45.04
CA GLY A 209 19.32 -71.75 -44.65
C GLY A 209 19.52 -72.55 -43.35
N ARG A 210 18.57 -73.35 -42.88
CA ARG A 210 17.52 -74.16 -43.50
C ARG A 210 16.27 -74.18 -42.61
#